data_AF-A0A5B7ZZR9-F1
#
_entry.id   AF-A0A5B7ZZR9-F1
#
_cell.length_a   1.000
_cell.length_b   1.000
_cell.length_c   1.000
_cell.angle_alpha   90.00
_cell.angle_beta   90.00
_cell.angle_gamma   90.00
#
_symmetry.space_group_name_H-M   'P 1'
#
loop_
_entity.id
_entity.type
_entity.pdbx_description
1 polymer ?
#
loop_
_entity_poly.entity_id
_entity_poly.type
_entity_poly.pdbx_seq_one_letter_code
_entity_poly.pdbx_strand_id
1 'polypeptide(L)'
;MINAFDREILLFLNRFVEPLGEFNKTLDFIMYCKPLKGGVLMVLVWWLWFRRNEVSKVRVRQVLLATLVGSLLAMFSTRVLVNVMPERQRPIYNTELNMKIHPSLYNPGFKDVTSFPSDHATLFLALSTGFFFLSRRLGFAVLAYVLIVICLPRMYFGLHYPSDIVVGGLIGASAVTIANLAWVRRHLFQPLLQWSEPRPEFLYSVLFLLTYQVTDMFESTRSILSFLFHRH
;
A
#
# COMPACT_ATOMS: atom_id res chain seq x y z
N MET A 1 11.29 2.63 -25.15
CA MET A 1 12.45 1.84 -24.66
C MET A 1 12.36 1.65 -23.16
N ILE A 2 12.20 0.41 -22.73
CA ILE A 2 12.13 0.00 -21.33
C ILE A 2 13.56 -0.06 -20.76
N ASN A 3 13.76 0.43 -19.53
CA ASN A 3 15.08 0.34 -18.90
C ASN A 3 15.45 -1.13 -18.59
N ALA A 4 16.75 -1.42 -18.53
CA ALA A 4 17.25 -2.77 -18.30
C ALA A 4 16.82 -3.35 -16.95
N PHE A 5 16.76 -2.51 -15.90
CA PHE A 5 16.35 -2.92 -14.56
C PHE A 5 14.95 -3.52 -14.54
N ASP A 6 13.98 -2.81 -15.13
CA ASP A 6 12.60 -3.24 -15.22
C ASP A 6 12.46 -4.50 -16.09
N ARG A 7 13.13 -4.50 -17.25
CA ARG A 7 13.06 -5.60 -18.21
C ARG A 7 13.61 -6.91 -17.64
N GLU A 8 14.81 -6.89 -17.08
CA GLU A 8 15.47 -8.12 -16.60
C GLU A 8 14.70 -8.77 -15.46
N ILE A 9 14.21 -7.98 -14.49
CA ILE A 9 13.44 -8.51 -13.36
C ILE A 9 12.11 -9.08 -13.84
N LEU A 10 11.37 -8.37 -14.70
CA LEU A 10 10.08 -8.84 -15.19
C LEU A 10 10.23 -10.12 -16.02
N LEU A 11 11.19 -10.15 -16.95
CA LEU A 11 11.42 -11.33 -17.78
C LEU A 11 11.97 -12.51 -16.97
N PHE A 12 12.73 -12.27 -15.91
CA PHE A 12 13.14 -13.32 -14.99
C PHE A 12 11.93 -13.95 -14.28
N LEU A 13 11.05 -13.13 -13.69
CA LEU A 13 9.86 -13.61 -12.99
C LEU A 13 8.87 -14.29 -13.94
N ASN A 14 8.70 -13.76 -15.16
CA ASN A 14 7.72 -14.26 -16.11
C ASN A 14 8.03 -15.68 -16.63
N ARG A 15 9.28 -16.15 -16.53
CA ARG A 15 9.67 -17.54 -16.91
C ARG A 15 8.89 -18.59 -16.12
N PHE A 16 8.45 -18.26 -14.91
CA PHE A 16 7.78 -19.18 -13.99
C PHE A 16 6.26 -19.23 -14.18
N VAL A 17 5.68 -18.30 -14.96
CA VAL A 17 4.23 -18.15 -15.10
C VAL A 17 3.57 -19.36 -15.76
N GLU A 18 4.15 -19.99 -16.77
CA GLU A 18 3.56 -21.22 -17.36
C GLU A 18 3.78 -22.49 -16.53
N PRO A 19 5.00 -22.83 -16.07
CA PRO A 19 5.25 -24.12 -15.44
C PRO A 19 4.63 -24.27 -14.04
N LEU A 20 4.32 -23.18 -13.34
CA LEU A 20 3.85 -23.23 -11.95
C LEU A 20 2.35 -22.93 -11.79
N GLY A 21 1.49 -23.74 -12.42
CA GLY A 21 0.03 -23.53 -12.40
C GLY A 21 -0.60 -23.38 -10.99
N GLU A 22 -0.22 -24.22 -10.03
CA GLU A 22 -0.71 -24.13 -8.64
C GLU A 22 -0.16 -22.91 -7.88
N PHE A 23 1.08 -22.51 -8.20
CA PHE A 23 1.68 -21.30 -7.64
C PHE A 23 0.96 -20.05 -8.14
N ASN A 24 0.57 -20.03 -9.42
CA ASN A 24 -0.22 -18.92 -9.97
C ASN A 24 -1.56 -18.78 -9.25
N LYS A 25 -2.29 -19.88 -9.02
CA LYS A 25 -3.56 -19.85 -8.25
C LYS A 25 -3.34 -19.27 -6.85
N THR A 26 -2.24 -19.64 -6.19
CA THR A 26 -1.88 -19.12 -4.87
C THR A 26 -1.60 -17.62 -4.91
N LEU A 27 -0.79 -17.16 -5.87
CA LEU A 27 -0.49 -15.73 -6.05
C LEU A 27 -1.73 -14.93 -6.43
N ASP A 28 -2.61 -15.50 -7.24
CA ASP A 28 -3.88 -14.89 -7.66
C ASP A 28 -4.81 -14.72 -6.45
N PHE A 29 -4.95 -15.76 -5.63
CA PHE A 29 -5.67 -15.69 -4.35
C PHE A 29 -5.08 -14.61 -3.43
N ILE A 30 -3.75 -14.57 -3.27
CA ILE A 30 -3.07 -13.53 -2.47
C ILE A 30 -3.37 -12.14 -3.04
N MET A 31 -3.39 -12.01 -4.35
CA MET A 31 -3.60 -10.74 -5.03
C MET A 31 -5.05 -10.24 -4.95
N TYR A 32 -6.04 -11.08 -4.69
CA TYR A 32 -7.44 -10.66 -4.53
C TYR A 32 -7.96 -10.75 -3.08
N CYS A 33 -7.28 -11.47 -2.19
CA CYS A 33 -7.66 -11.60 -0.79
C CYS A 33 -7.33 -10.33 0.01
N LYS A 34 -8.28 -9.39 0.10
CA LYS A 34 -8.13 -8.11 0.84
C LYS A 34 -7.74 -8.30 2.32
N PRO A 35 -8.33 -9.23 3.08
CA PRO A 35 -7.94 -9.46 4.47
C PRO A 35 -6.49 -9.89 4.61
N LEU A 36 -5.98 -10.70 3.67
CA LEU A 36 -4.59 -11.08 3.67
C LEU A 36 -3.74 -9.82 3.53
N LYS A 37 -3.93 -9.02 2.48
CA LYS A 37 -3.15 -7.80 2.22
C LYS A 37 -3.16 -6.78 3.38
N GLY A 38 -4.23 -6.00 3.46
CA GLY A 38 -4.35 -4.87 4.38
C GLY A 38 -4.84 -5.28 5.75
N GLY A 39 -5.70 -6.30 5.80
CA GLY A 39 -6.32 -6.76 7.05
C GLY A 39 -5.29 -7.23 8.07
N VAL A 40 -4.30 -8.04 7.66
CA VAL A 40 -3.22 -8.51 8.55
C VAL A 40 -2.46 -7.32 9.16
N LEU A 41 -2.13 -6.30 8.38
CA LEU A 41 -1.45 -5.11 8.88
C LEU A 41 -2.34 -4.27 9.79
N MET A 42 -3.63 -4.14 9.48
CA MET A 42 -4.56 -3.39 10.33
C MET A 42 -4.83 -4.12 11.64
N VAL A 43 -4.92 -5.45 11.64
CA VAL A 43 -4.96 -6.25 12.87
C VAL A 43 -3.70 -6.01 13.71
N LEU A 44 -2.52 -5.97 13.08
CA LEU A 44 -1.28 -5.65 13.77
C LEU A 44 -1.27 -4.23 14.36
N VAL A 45 -1.79 -3.24 13.63
CA VAL A 45 -1.98 -1.86 14.13
C VAL A 45 -2.87 -1.86 15.38
N TRP A 46 -4.04 -2.50 15.32
CA TRP A 46 -4.97 -2.59 16.45
C TRP A 46 -4.39 -3.37 17.64
N TRP A 47 -3.67 -4.45 17.38
CA TRP A 47 -2.98 -5.21 18.43
C TRP A 47 -1.96 -4.34 19.17
N LEU A 48 -1.15 -3.57 18.44
CA LEU A 48 -0.19 -2.64 19.04
C LEU A 48 -0.86 -1.46 19.72
N TRP A 49 -2.00 -0.99 19.20
CA TRP A 49 -2.80 0.10 19.77
C TRP A 49 -3.32 -0.21 21.18
N PHE A 50 -3.71 -1.47 21.40
CA PHE A 50 -4.28 -1.96 22.66
C PHE A 50 -3.29 -2.73 23.53
N ARG A 51 -2.03 -2.87 23.10
CA ARG A 51 -1.00 -3.56 23.89
C ARG A 51 -0.78 -2.84 25.23
N ARG A 52 -0.92 -3.58 26.33
CA ARG A 52 -0.73 -3.09 27.71
C ARG A 52 0.75 -2.86 28.01
N ASN A 53 1.25 -1.65 27.76
CA ASN A 53 2.55 -1.17 28.24
C ASN A 53 2.49 0.35 28.44
N GLU A 54 2.13 0.79 29.65
CA GLU A 54 1.76 2.19 29.94
C GLU A 54 2.89 3.20 29.63
N VAL A 55 4.17 2.84 29.85
CA VAL A 55 5.30 3.75 29.62
C VAL A 55 5.48 4.09 28.14
N SER A 56 5.20 3.15 27.23
CA SER A 56 5.42 3.33 25.78
C SER A 56 4.14 3.59 24.99
N LYS A 57 2.96 3.45 25.63
CA LYS A 57 1.64 3.50 24.99
C LYS A 57 1.41 4.77 24.18
N VAL A 58 1.70 5.93 24.76
CA VAL A 58 1.51 7.22 24.08
C VAL A 58 2.38 7.31 22.83
N ARG A 59 3.67 6.96 22.93
CA ARG A 59 4.59 6.98 21.79
C ARG A 59 4.15 6.02 20.69
N VAL A 60 3.75 4.79 21.04
CA VAL A 60 3.28 3.80 20.05
C VAL A 60 2.05 4.34 19.31
N ARG A 61 1.06 4.87 20.03
CA ARG A 61 -0.14 5.45 19.42
C ARG A 61 0.18 6.64 18.50
N GLN A 62 1.08 7.53 18.92
CA GLN A 62 1.53 8.64 18.07
C GLN A 62 2.16 8.14 16.76
N VAL A 63 3.02 7.11 16.83
CA VAL A 63 3.66 6.53 15.64
C VAL A 63 2.62 5.87 14.74
N LEU A 64 1.66 5.12 15.30
CA LEU A 64 0.59 4.49 14.53
C LEU A 64 -0.31 5.52 13.84
N LEU A 65 -0.73 6.58 14.54
CA LEU A 65 -1.51 7.68 13.95
C LEU A 65 -0.72 8.38 12.84
N ALA A 66 0.54 8.74 13.11
CA ALA A 66 1.42 9.37 12.14
C ALA A 66 1.61 8.50 10.90
N THR A 67 1.71 7.19 11.08
CA THR A 67 1.85 6.22 9.99
C THR A 67 0.57 6.16 9.14
N LEU A 68 -0.61 6.10 9.77
CA LEU A 68 -1.87 6.06 9.04
C LEU A 68 -2.12 7.36 8.27
N VAL A 69 -1.93 8.51 8.91
CA VAL A 69 -2.07 9.83 8.27
C VAL A 69 -1.04 10.03 7.16
N GLY A 70 0.24 9.70 7.42
CA GLY A 70 1.28 9.75 6.41
C GLY A 70 1.01 8.84 5.22
N SER A 71 0.41 7.67 5.44
CA SER A 71 0.00 6.76 4.36
C SER A 71 -1.16 7.34 3.53
N LEU A 72 -2.11 8.03 4.15
CA LEU A 72 -3.17 8.75 3.43
C LEU A 72 -2.59 9.87 2.56
N LEU A 73 -1.65 10.65 3.11
CA LEU A 73 -0.98 11.72 2.37
C LEU A 73 -0.15 11.16 1.21
N ALA A 74 0.52 10.02 1.41
CA ALA A 74 1.23 9.32 0.35
C ALA A 74 0.28 8.87 -0.76
N MET A 75 -0.84 8.23 -0.40
CA MET A 75 -1.87 7.81 -1.34
C MET A 75 -2.44 9.00 -2.12
N PHE A 76 -2.79 10.08 -1.43
CA PHE A 76 -3.24 11.31 -2.08
C PHE A 76 -2.20 11.83 -3.09
N SER A 77 -0.92 11.90 -2.68
CA SER A 77 0.18 12.34 -3.54
C SER A 77 0.34 11.44 -4.76
N THR A 78 0.32 10.12 -4.59
CA THR A 78 0.39 9.16 -5.70
C THR A 78 -0.78 9.31 -6.64
N ARG A 79 -2.01 9.52 -6.14
CA ARG A 79 -3.19 9.74 -7.00
C ARG A 79 -3.12 11.06 -7.77
N VAL A 80 -2.57 12.12 -7.17
CA VAL A 80 -2.28 13.36 -7.90
C VAL A 80 -1.26 13.11 -9.01
N LEU A 81 -0.16 12.40 -8.72
CA LEU A 81 0.87 12.09 -9.71
C LEU A 81 0.33 11.24 -10.86
N VAL A 82 -0.50 10.24 -10.56
CA VAL A 82 -1.19 9.41 -11.56
C VAL A 82 -1.99 10.24 -12.57
N ASN A 83 -2.62 11.33 -12.13
CA ASN A 83 -3.45 12.18 -13.00
C ASN A 83 -2.66 13.26 -13.75
N VAL A 84 -1.44 13.58 -13.32
CA VAL A 84 -0.64 14.68 -13.89
C VAL A 84 0.53 14.16 -14.74
N MET A 85 1.04 12.96 -14.43
CA MET A 85 2.14 12.37 -15.19
C MET A 85 1.67 11.71 -16.48
N PRO A 86 2.56 11.59 -17.49
CA PRO A 86 2.25 10.87 -18.72
C PRO A 86 1.81 9.43 -18.44
N GLU A 87 0.87 8.95 -19.24
CA GLU A 87 0.38 7.58 -19.14
C GLU A 87 1.53 6.58 -19.35
N ARG A 88 1.66 5.65 -18.40
CA ARG A 88 2.60 4.53 -18.50
C ARG A 88 1.82 3.23 -18.58
N GLN A 89 1.83 2.60 -19.76
CA GLN A 89 1.16 1.32 -19.97
C GLN A 89 1.74 0.20 -19.09
N ARG A 90 0.89 -0.61 -18.46
CA ARG A 90 1.31 -1.75 -17.61
C ARG A 90 2.09 -2.79 -18.41
N PRO A 91 3.06 -3.50 -17.78
CA PRO A 91 3.88 -4.50 -18.46
C PRO A 91 3.11 -5.56 -19.25
N ILE A 92 1.99 -6.07 -18.72
CA ILE A 92 1.14 -7.07 -19.41
C ILE A 92 0.61 -6.63 -20.77
N TYR A 93 0.49 -5.33 -21.03
CA TYR A 93 0.01 -4.81 -22.30
C TYR A 93 1.14 -4.29 -23.20
N ASN A 94 2.37 -4.28 -22.70
CA ASN A 94 3.52 -3.83 -23.47
C ASN A 94 4.02 -4.97 -24.38
N THR A 95 3.75 -4.83 -25.68
CA THR A 95 4.12 -5.83 -26.69
C THR A 95 5.63 -6.00 -26.85
N GLU A 96 6.46 -5.03 -26.46
CA GLU A 96 7.93 -5.14 -26.50
C GLU A 96 8.46 -6.22 -25.54
N LEU A 97 7.74 -6.51 -24.45
CA LEU A 97 8.17 -7.48 -23.44
C LEU A 97 7.81 -8.94 -23.82
N ASN A 98 6.84 -9.15 -24.69
CA ASN A 98 6.32 -10.49 -25.04
C ASN A 98 6.06 -11.38 -23.81
N MET A 99 5.47 -10.81 -22.76
CA MET A 99 5.22 -11.53 -21.51
C MET A 99 4.14 -12.60 -21.70
N LYS A 100 4.31 -13.72 -21.00
CA LYS A 100 3.28 -14.72 -20.81
C LYS A 100 2.22 -14.16 -19.86
N ILE A 101 0.96 -14.17 -20.29
CA ILE A 101 -0.16 -13.57 -19.55
C ILE A 101 -0.99 -14.68 -18.90
N HIS A 102 -1.24 -14.55 -17.59
CA HIS A 102 -2.17 -15.43 -16.90
C HIS A 102 -3.62 -15.04 -17.24
N PRO A 103 -4.49 -15.98 -17.69
CA PRO A 103 -5.82 -15.65 -18.21
C PRO A 103 -6.73 -14.88 -17.24
N SER A 104 -6.64 -15.15 -15.93
CA SER A 104 -7.46 -14.45 -14.92
C SER A 104 -7.13 -12.96 -14.77
N LEU A 105 -6.04 -12.49 -15.38
CA LEU A 105 -5.51 -11.13 -15.20
C LEU A 105 -5.66 -10.26 -16.43
N TYR A 106 -6.11 -10.82 -17.55
CA TYR A 106 -6.49 -10.02 -18.70
C TYR A 106 -7.81 -9.31 -18.40
N ASN A 107 -7.71 -8.07 -17.94
CA ASN A 107 -8.87 -7.19 -17.77
C ASN A 107 -8.70 -5.96 -18.68
N PRO A 108 -9.50 -5.80 -19.75
CA PRO A 108 -9.42 -4.66 -20.66
C PRO A 108 -9.47 -3.30 -19.93
N GLY A 109 -10.16 -3.21 -18.79
CA GLY A 109 -10.27 -2.00 -18.00
C GLY A 109 -8.97 -1.51 -17.35
N PHE A 110 -7.90 -2.32 -17.33
CA PHE A 110 -6.58 -1.87 -16.88
C PHE A 110 -5.70 -1.30 -17.99
N LYS A 111 -6.15 -1.36 -19.25
CA LYS A 111 -5.38 -0.88 -20.40
C LYS A 111 -5.19 0.63 -20.38
N ASP A 112 -6.19 1.36 -19.92
CA ASP A 112 -6.23 2.84 -19.90
C ASP A 112 -5.85 3.42 -18.52
N VAL A 113 -5.45 2.57 -17.57
CA VAL A 113 -5.04 3.00 -16.23
C VAL A 113 -3.52 2.99 -16.13
N THR A 114 -2.92 4.16 -15.90
CA THR A 114 -1.47 4.30 -15.75
C THR A 114 -0.91 3.38 -14.66
N SER A 115 0.25 2.81 -14.95
CA SER A 115 0.99 1.91 -14.04
C SER A 115 1.83 2.67 -13.01
N PHE A 116 2.15 3.94 -13.24
CA PHE A 116 3.12 4.69 -12.46
C PHE A 116 2.49 5.87 -11.67
N PRO A 117 2.85 6.06 -10.39
CA PRO A 117 3.52 5.11 -9.49
C PRO A 117 2.54 4.02 -9.01
N SER A 118 3.04 2.96 -8.36
CA SER A 118 2.15 1.93 -7.81
C SER A 118 1.46 2.38 -6.52
N ASP A 119 0.13 2.50 -6.55
CA ASP A 119 -0.73 2.77 -5.37
C ASP A 119 -0.49 1.74 -4.24
N HIS A 120 -0.42 0.46 -4.61
CA HIS A 120 -0.17 -0.62 -3.64
C HIS A 120 1.21 -0.48 -3.00
N ALA A 121 2.25 -0.30 -3.80
CA ALA A 121 3.60 -0.14 -3.26
C ALA A 121 3.66 1.09 -2.34
N THR A 122 3.05 2.20 -2.74
CA THR A 122 2.96 3.42 -1.94
C THR A 122 2.38 3.15 -0.56
N LEU A 123 1.16 2.61 -0.49
CA LEU A 123 0.47 2.40 0.78
C LEU A 123 1.20 1.41 1.68
N PHE A 124 1.58 0.25 1.15
CA PHE A 124 2.08 -0.84 1.98
C PHE A 124 3.53 -0.62 2.43
N LEU A 125 4.37 0.02 1.60
CA LEU A 125 5.72 0.41 2.01
C LEU A 125 5.71 1.63 2.93
N ALA A 126 4.73 2.53 2.81
CA ALA A 126 4.46 3.57 3.81
C ALA A 126 4.16 2.95 5.18
N LEU A 127 3.22 2.00 5.24
CA LEU A 127 2.90 1.28 6.47
C LEU A 127 4.14 0.58 7.05
N SER A 128 4.89 -0.16 6.23
CA SER A 128 6.14 -0.82 6.64
C SER A 128 7.14 0.16 7.25
N THR A 129 7.31 1.34 6.63
CA THR A 129 8.16 2.43 7.15
C THR A 129 7.73 2.88 8.54
N GLY A 130 6.41 3.00 8.78
CA GLY A 130 5.87 3.32 10.10
C GLY A 130 6.25 2.30 11.18
N PHE A 131 6.23 1.01 10.85
CA PHE A 131 6.64 -0.04 11.78
C PHE A 131 8.13 0.02 12.16
N PHE A 132 9.02 0.54 11.30
CA PHE A 132 10.43 0.78 11.67
C PHE A 132 10.58 1.81 12.80
N PHE A 133 9.66 2.77 12.92
CA PHE A 133 9.65 3.71 14.05
C PHE A 133 9.23 3.08 15.39
N LEU A 134 8.61 1.90 15.35
CA LEU A 134 8.27 1.11 16.54
C LEU A 134 9.39 0.15 16.92
N SER A 135 9.89 -0.65 15.97
CA SER A 135 11.12 -1.43 16.14
C SER A 135 11.70 -1.87 14.80
N ARG A 136 13.04 -1.98 14.71
CA ARG A 136 13.72 -2.46 13.49
C ARG A 136 13.28 -3.86 13.09
N ARG A 137 13.16 -4.78 14.07
CA ARG A 137 12.75 -6.17 13.81
C ARG A 137 11.34 -6.25 13.21
N LEU A 138 10.41 -5.49 13.77
CA LEU A 138 9.03 -5.43 13.25
C LEU A 138 8.98 -4.78 11.87
N GLY A 139 9.72 -3.68 11.67
CA GLY A 139 9.85 -3.02 10.37
C GLY A 139 10.32 -3.98 9.29
N PHE A 140 11.39 -4.75 9.54
CA PHE A 140 11.88 -5.77 8.59
C PHE A 140 10.89 -6.90 8.35
N ALA A 141 10.21 -7.39 9.40
CA ALA A 141 9.19 -8.42 9.25
C ALA A 141 8.02 -7.95 8.36
N VAL A 142 7.52 -6.74 8.59
CA VAL A 142 6.46 -6.14 7.77
C VAL A 142 6.96 -5.82 6.36
N LEU A 143 8.20 -5.36 6.21
CA LEU A 143 8.79 -5.12 4.90
C LEU A 143 8.86 -6.41 4.07
N ALA A 144 9.36 -7.50 4.65
CA ALA A 144 9.42 -8.80 4.00
C ALA A 144 8.01 -9.27 3.59
N TYR A 145 7.05 -9.13 4.50
CA TYR A 145 5.65 -9.42 4.21
C TYR A 145 5.12 -8.61 3.01
N VAL A 146 5.34 -7.30 3.00
CA VAL A 146 4.89 -6.41 1.91
C VAL A 146 5.57 -6.77 0.60
N LEU A 147 6.88 -7.05 0.60
CA LEU A 147 7.61 -7.42 -0.60
C LEU A 147 7.09 -8.73 -1.20
N ILE A 148 6.80 -9.73 -0.37
CA ILE A 148 6.39 -11.07 -0.83
C ILE A 148 4.89 -11.12 -1.19
N VAL A 149 4.03 -10.54 -0.34
CA VAL A 149 2.56 -10.69 -0.47
C VAL A 149 1.96 -9.57 -1.31
N ILE A 150 2.59 -8.40 -1.34
CA ILE A 150 2.12 -7.26 -2.13
C ILE A 150 2.97 -7.14 -3.38
N CYS A 151 4.22 -6.69 -3.29
CA CYS A 151 5.01 -6.25 -4.44
C CYS A 151 5.29 -7.37 -5.45
N LEU A 152 5.73 -8.54 -4.99
CA LEU A 152 6.13 -9.65 -5.84
C LEU A 152 5.00 -10.12 -6.78
N PRO A 153 3.77 -10.42 -6.32
CA PRO A 153 2.67 -10.78 -7.22
C PRO A 153 2.42 -9.74 -8.32
N ARG A 154 2.58 -8.43 -8.04
CA ARG A 154 2.34 -7.38 -9.04
C ARG A 154 3.41 -7.36 -10.12
N MET A 155 4.68 -7.62 -9.77
CA MET A 155 5.74 -7.77 -10.76
C MET A 155 5.63 -9.09 -11.52
N TYR A 156 5.36 -10.18 -10.80
CA TYR A 156 5.23 -11.53 -11.34
C TYR A 156 4.18 -11.59 -12.44
N PHE A 157 3.02 -10.98 -12.20
CA PHE A 157 1.94 -10.89 -13.16
C PHE A 157 2.01 -9.68 -14.09
N GLY A 158 3.11 -8.91 -14.08
CA GLY A 158 3.29 -7.77 -15.00
C GLY A 158 2.30 -6.63 -14.81
N LEU A 159 1.72 -6.47 -13.62
CA LEU A 159 0.80 -5.36 -13.32
C LEU A 159 1.52 -4.03 -13.10
N HIS A 160 2.79 -4.08 -12.67
CA HIS A 160 3.64 -2.93 -12.41
C HIS A 160 5.09 -3.26 -12.75
N TYR A 161 5.82 -2.27 -13.25
CA TYR A 161 7.27 -2.34 -13.36
C TYR A 161 7.92 -2.27 -11.98
N PRO A 162 9.11 -2.87 -11.78
CA PRO A 162 9.91 -2.70 -10.58
C PRO A 162 10.12 -1.23 -10.19
N SER A 163 10.35 -0.35 -11.16
CA SER A 163 10.47 1.10 -10.94
C SER A 163 9.18 1.75 -10.42
N ASP A 164 7.99 1.29 -10.81
CA ASP A 164 6.71 1.79 -10.26
C ASP A 164 6.60 1.50 -8.77
N ILE A 165 7.11 0.33 -8.36
CA ILE A 165 7.12 -0.12 -6.96
C ILE A 165 8.16 0.65 -6.15
N VAL A 166 9.36 0.84 -6.70
CA VAL A 166 10.41 1.61 -6.04
C VAL A 166 9.96 3.05 -5.82
N VAL A 167 9.45 3.72 -6.86
CA VAL A 167 9.00 5.12 -6.74
C VAL A 167 7.79 5.23 -5.81
N GLY A 168 6.79 4.34 -5.94
CA GLY A 168 5.67 4.30 -5.00
C GLY A 168 6.16 4.12 -3.56
N GLY A 169 7.09 3.21 -3.34
CA GLY A 169 7.72 2.98 -2.03
C GLY A 169 8.45 4.20 -1.48
N LEU A 170 9.19 4.93 -2.32
CA LEU A 170 9.87 6.16 -1.93
C LEU A 170 8.87 7.26 -1.53
N ILE A 171 7.78 7.42 -2.28
CA ILE A 171 6.70 8.36 -1.93
C ILE A 171 6.11 8.01 -0.56
N GLY A 172 5.76 6.72 -0.38
CA GLY A 172 5.21 6.21 0.87
C GLY A 172 6.13 6.39 2.07
N ALA A 173 7.38 5.96 1.93
CA ALA A 173 8.38 6.06 2.98
C ALA A 173 8.68 7.51 3.35
N SER A 174 8.77 8.41 2.36
CA SER A 174 9.04 9.83 2.59
C SER A 174 7.90 10.49 3.37
N ALA A 175 6.65 10.30 2.94
CA ALA A 175 5.48 10.87 3.60
C ALA A 175 5.34 10.39 5.06
N VAL A 176 5.50 9.08 5.30
CA VAL A 176 5.43 8.52 6.66
C VAL A 176 6.61 8.95 7.52
N THR A 177 7.81 9.08 6.95
CA THR A 177 8.99 9.61 7.66
C THR A 177 8.76 11.04 8.11
N ILE A 178 8.23 11.89 7.23
CA ILE A 178 7.88 13.28 7.55
C ILE A 178 6.81 13.32 8.65
N ALA A 179 5.73 12.54 8.53
CA ALA A 179 4.69 12.45 9.54
C ALA A 179 5.23 11.96 10.90
N ASN A 180 6.26 11.13 10.90
CA ASN A 180 6.90 10.59 12.09
C ASN A 180 8.08 11.43 12.62
N LEU A 181 8.36 12.61 12.07
CA LEU A 181 9.35 13.51 12.66
C LEU A 181 8.94 13.84 14.10
N ALA A 182 9.93 13.87 15.01
CA ALA A 182 9.68 14.08 16.43
C ALA A 182 8.98 15.42 16.72
N TRP A 183 9.20 16.43 15.88
CA TRP A 183 8.47 17.70 15.96
C TRP A 183 6.99 17.52 15.57
N VAL A 184 6.71 16.90 14.42
CA VAL A 184 5.34 16.66 13.93
C VAL A 184 4.54 15.81 14.93
N ARG A 185 5.12 14.73 15.46
CA ARG A 185 4.42 13.86 16.42
C ARG A 185 4.05 14.58 17.71
N ARG A 186 4.96 15.41 18.25
CA ARG A 186 4.72 16.14 19.49
C ARG A 186 3.70 17.26 19.32
N HIS A 187 3.63 17.91 18.15
CA HIS A 187 2.73 19.06 17.96
C HIS A 187 1.38 18.69 17.34
N LEU A 188 1.29 17.63 16.52
CA LEU A 188 0.04 17.25 15.88
C LEU A 188 -0.64 16.06 16.57
N PHE A 189 0.09 14.97 16.80
CA PHE A 189 -0.52 13.71 17.26
C PHE A 189 -0.62 13.61 18.78
N GLN A 190 0.29 14.24 19.54
CA GLN A 190 0.20 14.27 21.00
C GLN A 190 -1.03 15.04 21.51
N PRO A 191 -1.31 16.28 21.05
CA PRO A 191 -2.48 17.01 21.53
C PRO A 191 -3.79 16.34 21.10
N LEU A 192 -3.83 15.76 19.89
CA LEU A 192 -4.97 14.99 19.41
C LEU A 192 -5.28 13.80 20.33
N LEU A 193 -4.25 13.05 20.74
CA LEU A 193 -4.43 11.93 21.66
C LEU A 193 -4.94 12.39 23.03
N GLN A 194 -4.33 13.44 23.60
CA GLN A 194 -4.75 14.01 24.89
C GLN A 194 -6.18 14.55 24.84
N TRP A 195 -6.58 15.20 23.75
CA TRP A 195 -7.95 15.67 23.54
C TRP A 195 -8.95 14.52 23.41
N SER A 196 -8.53 13.39 22.82
CA SER A 196 -9.38 12.21 22.66
C SER A 196 -9.47 11.31 23.90
N GLU A 197 -8.58 11.47 24.88
CA GLU A 197 -8.53 10.62 26.08
C GLU A 197 -9.83 10.66 26.91
N PRO A 198 -10.47 11.82 27.14
CA PRO A 198 -11.73 11.88 27.88
C PRO A 198 -12.94 11.32 27.11
N ARG A 199 -12.88 11.28 25.78
CA ARG A 199 -13.97 10.86 24.88
C ARG A 199 -13.41 10.08 23.67
N PRO A 200 -12.98 8.83 23.88
CA PRO A 200 -12.28 8.07 22.85
C PRO A 200 -13.21 7.58 21.74
N GLU A 201 -14.53 7.65 21.90
CA GLU A 201 -15.50 7.06 20.97
C GLU A 201 -15.36 7.65 19.57
N PHE A 202 -15.16 8.97 19.49
CA PHE A 202 -15.00 9.67 18.22
C PHE A 202 -13.72 9.25 17.50
N LEU A 203 -12.58 9.24 18.20
CA LEU A 203 -11.30 8.85 17.62
C LEU A 203 -11.35 7.40 17.14
N TYR A 204 -11.93 6.49 17.92
CA TYR A 204 -12.01 5.08 17.55
C TYR A 204 -12.93 4.83 16.36
N SER A 205 -14.03 5.59 16.23
CA SER A 205 -14.89 5.52 15.06
C SER A 205 -14.16 5.96 13.79
N VAL A 206 -13.42 7.08 13.85
CA VAL A 206 -12.60 7.56 12.73
C VAL A 206 -11.49 6.56 12.39
N LEU A 207 -10.81 6.00 13.40
CA LEU A 207 -9.75 5.00 13.19
C LEU A 207 -10.29 3.69 12.61
N PHE A 208 -11.47 3.26 13.03
CA PHE A 208 -12.12 2.09 12.45
C PHE A 208 -12.39 2.30 10.96
N LEU A 209 -13.02 3.43 10.60
CA LEU A 209 -13.28 3.76 9.20
C LEU A 209 -11.98 3.84 8.40
N LEU A 210 -10.96 4.51 8.95
CA LEU A 210 -9.67 4.66 8.28
C LEU A 210 -8.97 3.31 8.05
N THR A 211 -8.90 2.46 9.07
CA THR A 211 -8.25 1.14 8.97
C THR A 211 -9.05 0.19 8.07
N TYR A 212 -10.38 0.29 8.04
CA TYR A 212 -11.22 -0.41 7.07
C TYR A 212 -10.90 0.02 5.64
N GLN A 213 -10.83 1.33 5.38
CA GLN A 213 -10.50 1.85 4.05
C GLN A 213 -9.11 1.43 3.58
N VAL A 214 -8.13 1.38 4.48
CA VAL A 214 -6.78 0.84 4.17
C VAL A 214 -6.85 -0.64 3.80
N THR A 215 -7.66 -1.44 4.51
CA THR A 215 -7.86 -2.87 4.21
C THR A 215 -8.52 -3.07 2.85
N ASP A 216 -9.54 -2.27 2.55
CA ASP A 216 -10.31 -2.29 1.31
C ASP A 216 -9.63 -1.51 0.16
N MET A 217 -8.45 -0.95 0.41
CA MET A 217 -7.73 -0.11 -0.55
C MET A 217 -8.56 1.02 -1.16
N PHE A 218 -9.45 1.62 -0.37
CA PHE A 218 -10.35 2.69 -0.78
C PHE A 218 -11.26 2.32 -1.96
N GLU A 219 -11.51 1.03 -2.21
CA GLU A 219 -12.44 0.60 -3.25
C GLU A 219 -13.86 1.06 -2.93
N SER A 220 -14.33 0.84 -1.70
CA SER A 220 -15.65 1.29 -1.25
C SER A 220 -15.83 2.80 -1.42
N THR A 221 -14.86 3.62 -1.01
CA THR A 221 -14.92 5.08 -1.20
C THR A 221 -14.99 5.45 -2.67
N ARG A 222 -14.15 4.84 -3.51
CA ARG A 222 -14.15 5.12 -4.96
C ARG A 222 -15.48 4.74 -5.61
N SER A 223 -16.05 3.60 -5.25
CA SER A 223 -17.36 3.14 -5.76
C SER A 223 -18.50 4.07 -5.37
N ILE A 224 -18.50 4.58 -4.13
CA ILE A 224 -19.50 5.57 -3.68
C ILE A 224 -19.33 6.87 -4.44
N LEU A 225 -18.10 7.38 -4.57
CA LEU A 225 -17.84 8.62 -5.31
C LEU A 225 -18.23 8.47 -6.78
N SER A 226 -17.87 7.36 -7.45
CA SER A 226 -18.27 7.13 -8.83
C SER A 226 -19.79 7.09 -8.99
N PHE A 227 -20.52 6.46 -8.07
CA PHE A 227 -21.98 6.42 -8.10
C PHE A 227 -22.60 7.82 -7.94
N LEU A 228 -22.03 8.67 -7.08
CA LEU A 228 -22.52 10.03 -6.86
C LEU A 228 -22.20 10.96 -8.04
N PHE A 229 -21.02 10.83 -8.65
CA PHE A 229 -20.55 11.74 -9.70
C PHE A 229 -20.88 11.28 -11.13
N HIS A 230 -21.19 10.00 -11.38
CA HIS A 230 -21.64 9.50 -12.70
C HIS A 230 -23.17 9.48 -12.85
N ARG A 231 -23.90 10.18 -11.98
CA ARG A 231 -25.36 10.39 -12.10
C ARG A 231 -25.75 11.62 -12.94
N HIS A 232 -24.83 12.17 -13.73
CA HIS A 232 -25.07 13.27 -14.65
C HIS A 232 -24.53 12.96 -16.04
#